data_AF-A0A7S4WA48-F1
#
_entry.id   AF-A0A7S4WA48-F1
#
_cell.length_a   1.000
_cell.length_b   1.000
_cell.length_c   1.000
_cell.angle_alpha   90.00
_cell.angle_beta   90.00
_cell.angle_gamma   90.00
#
_symmetry.space_group_name_H-M   'P 1'
#
loop_
_entity.id
_entity.type
_entity.pdbx_description
1 polymer ?
#
loop_
_entity_poly.entity_id
_entity_poly.type
_entity_poly.pdbx_seq_one_letter_code
_entity_poly.pdbx_strand_id
1 'polypeptide(L)'
;GGLGPPAAARGEEAPAPRRAGGGRLSPPDSGEAAGARGGPAAQGGCAGAEAAEDGCGPAELWLSGHDELCGRYSLVCRASADGRPVYRRASSGSELFLWHRGGNWGVTAALHPSSVAFPFLARCADARGGTRHPLELRRPRWFVRRGRGHEEVHADLCIHADDPAATPTSAGAAGADSEAPAGQRPPSAALVVDVCGCTGLHSHLNGQYSASGSTWAGHPVLAKGGGVEGLTMFFDQDSWVIAEGPPGRAAGALARCACAAGASTPPHPPSGEHSAWELLCPGGRPGGRASGAGADPGHAAAPAA
;
A
#
# COMPACT_ATOMS: atom_id res chain seq x y z
N GLY A 1 19.53 -49.74 51.48
CA GLY A 1 19.63 -50.07 50.05
C GLY A 1 20.38 -48.95 49.37
N GLY A 2 21.60 -49.23 48.91
CA GLY A 2 22.49 -48.22 48.34
C GLY A 2 22.07 -47.84 46.92
N LEU A 3 21.95 -46.54 46.67
CA LEU A 3 21.77 -45.96 45.34
C LEU A 3 23.16 -45.78 44.72
N GLY A 4 23.46 -46.59 43.70
CA GLY A 4 24.68 -46.45 42.89
C GLY A 4 24.60 -45.25 41.93
N PRO A 5 25.74 -44.64 41.58
CA PRO A 5 25.77 -43.49 40.67
C PRO A 5 25.57 -43.90 39.19
N PRO A 6 25.03 -43.01 38.34
CA PRO A 6 24.80 -43.30 36.94
C PRO A 6 26.09 -43.31 36.12
N ALA A 7 26.14 -44.25 35.17
CA ALA A 7 27.24 -44.52 34.27
C ALA A 7 27.51 -43.35 33.30
N ALA A 8 28.79 -43.02 33.15
CA ALA A 8 29.32 -42.09 32.16
C ALA A 8 29.12 -42.65 30.74
N ALA A 9 28.37 -41.92 29.91
CA ALA A 9 28.27 -42.17 28.49
C ALA A 9 29.60 -41.78 27.80
N ARG A 10 30.14 -42.75 27.06
CA ARG A 10 31.39 -42.67 26.31
C ARG A 10 31.23 -41.77 25.08
N GLY A 11 32.29 -41.05 24.77
CA GLY A 11 32.39 -40.12 23.65
C GLY A 11 32.22 -40.80 22.29
N GLU A 12 31.52 -40.08 21.40
CA GLU A 12 31.43 -40.38 19.99
C GLU A 12 32.42 -39.45 19.27
N GLU A 13 33.47 -40.06 18.73
CA GLU A 13 34.58 -39.43 18.01
C GLU A 13 34.10 -39.00 16.62
N ALA A 14 34.15 -37.70 16.33
CA ALA A 14 33.79 -37.14 15.04
C ALA A 14 34.82 -37.54 13.95
N PRO A 15 34.39 -38.02 12.77
CA PRO A 15 35.32 -38.39 11.70
C PRO A 15 35.96 -37.15 11.06
N ALA A 16 37.28 -37.20 10.90
CA ALA A 16 38.09 -36.18 10.26
C ALA A 16 37.68 -35.90 8.80
N PRO A 17 37.81 -34.64 8.32
CA PRO A 17 37.50 -34.29 6.93
C PRO A 17 38.52 -34.91 5.97
N ARG A 18 38.01 -35.70 5.01
CA ARG A 18 38.77 -36.21 3.87
C ARG A 18 39.24 -35.03 3.00
N ARG A 19 40.57 -34.89 2.88
CA ARG A 19 41.22 -34.06 1.86
C ARG A 19 40.86 -34.60 0.47
N ALA A 20 40.04 -33.86 -0.27
CA ALA A 20 39.90 -34.03 -1.71
C ALA A 20 41.10 -33.38 -2.41
N GLY A 21 41.71 -34.15 -3.31
CA GLY A 21 42.96 -33.82 -4.00
C GLY A 21 42.85 -32.65 -4.97
N GLY A 22 44.02 -32.06 -5.22
CA GLY A 22 44.20 -30.98 -6.17
C GLY A 22 43.93 -31.41 -7.61
N GLY A 23 42.95 -30.75 -8.23
CA GLY A 23 42.84 -30.60 -9.68
C GLY A 23 43.48 -29.27 -10.08
N ARG A 24 44.67 -29.36 -10.68
CA ARG A 24 45.44 -28.25 -11.24
C ARG A 24 44.74 -27.77 -12.51
N LEU A 25 43.93 -26.71 -12.42
CA LEU A 25 43.43 -26.00 -13.60
C LEU A 25 44.44 -24.89 -13.97
N SER A 26 45.01 -25.02 -15.15
CA SER A 26 45.83 -23.98 -15.78
C SER A 26 45.00 -22.71 -15.99
N PRO A 27 45.57 -21.52 -15.76
CA PRO A 27 44.92 -20.26 -16.10
C PRO A 27 44.90 -20.07 -17.63
N PRO A 28 43.80 -19.59 -18.23
CA PRO A 28 43.85 -19.03 -19.57
C PRO A 28 44.60 -17.70 -19.55
N ASP A 29 45.37 -17.51 -20.62
CA ASP A 29 46.23 -16.39 -20.96
C ASP A 29 45.67 -15.00 -20.63
N SER A 30 46.53 -14.21 -20.00
CA SER A 30 46.41 -12.77 -19.84
C SER A 30 46.66 -12.08 -21.18
N GLY A 31 45.59 -11.91 -21.96
CA GLY A 31 45.56 -11.02 -23.12
C GLY A 31 45.38 -9.57 -22.69
N GLU A 32 46.50 -8.88 -22.54
CA GLU A 32 46.65 -7.44 -22.37
C GLU A 32 46.07 -6.69 -23.59
N ALA A 33 45.01 -5.90 -23.38
CA ALA A 33 44.57 -4.88 -24.33
C ALA A 33 44.30 -3.58 -23.58
N ALA A 34 45.14 -2.60 -23.90
CA ALA A 34 45.21 -1.29 -23.33
C ALA A 34 43.95 -0.45 -23.58
N GLY A 35 43.60 0.35 -22.57
CA GLY A 35 43.27 1.77 -22.74
C GLY A 35 41.94 2.13 -23.40
N ALA A 36 40.93 2.43 -22.57
CA ALA A 36 40.02 3.54 -22.85
C ALA A 36 39.61 4.21 -21.54
N ARG A 37 40.29 5.32 -21.25
CA ARG A 37 39.89 6.28 -20.24
C ARG A 37 38.61 6.97 -20.70
N GLY A 38 37.62 7.02 -19.81
CA GLY A 38 36.92 8.25 -19.46
C GLY A 38 36.06 8.93 -20.52
N GLY A 39 34.74 8.75 -20.38
CA GLY A 39 33.76 9.79 -20.68
C GLY A 39 32.47 9.45 -19.95
N PRO A 40 32.03 10.20 -18.92
CA PRO A 40 30.69 10.01 -18.37
C PRO A 40 29.68 10.30 -19.48
N ALA A 41 28.93 9.26 -19.86
CA ALA A 41 27.88 9.34 -20.85
C ALA A 41 26.92 10.47 -20.46
N ALA A 42 26.78 11.42 -21.38
CA ALA A 42 25.87 12.55 -21.26
C ALA A 42 24.49 12.08 -20.80
N GLN A 43 23.94 12.76 -19.79
CA GLN A 43 22.53 12.73 -19.44
C GLN A 43 21.75 13.34 -20.62
N GLY A 44 21.52 12.53 -21.66
CA GLY A 44 20.63 12.87 -22.76
C GLY A 44 19.21 12.90 -22.21
N GLY A 45 18.74 14.10 -21.86
CA GLY A 45 17.35 14.31 -21.51
C GLY A 45 16.45 13.78 -22.61
N CYS A 46 15.62 12.78 -22.30
CA CYS A 46 14.55 12.29 -23.18
C CYS A 46 13.38 13.28 -23.22
N ALA A 47 13.69 14.58 -23.36
CA ALA A 47 12.72 15.65 -23.56
C ALA A 47 12.29 15.62 -25.02
N GLY A 48 11.41 14.68 -25.38
CA GLY A 48 10.88 14.55 -26.73
C GLY A 48 10.63 13.13 -27.22
N ALA A 49 10.21 12.21 -26.35
CA ALA A 49 9.62 10.95 -26.81
C ALA A 49 8.11 11.08 -26.65
N GLU A 50 7.41 11.23 -27.77
CA GLU A 50 5.97 11.07 -27.86
C GLU A 50 5.57 9.76 -27.18
N ALA A 51 4.99 9.93 -26.00
CA ALA A 51 4.53 8.87 -25.13
C ALA A 51 3.06 8.60 -25.46
N ALA A 52 2.80 7.62 -26.33
CA ALA A 52 1.49 7.01 -26.60
C ALA A 52 1.72 6.04 -27.77
N GLU A 53 1.43 4.73 -27.74
CA GLU A 53 0.16 4.16 -27.28
C GLU A 53 0.27 2.75 -26.64
N ASP A 54 1.45 2.12 -26.54
CA ASP A 54 1.52 0.70 -26.12
C ASP A 54 2.08 0.49 -24.70
N GLY A 55 1.32 0.91 -23.68
CA GLY A 55 1.48 0.36 -22.32
C GLY A 55 2.71 0.82 -21.53
N CYS A 56 3.17 2.05 -21.75
CA CYS A 56 4.20 2.67 -20.92
C CYS A 56 3.63 2.98 -19.53
N GLY A 57 4.25 2.47 -18.47
CA GLY A 57 3.87 2.80 -17.08
C GLY A 57 4.09 4.28 -16.74
N PRO A 58 3.79 4.70 -15.48
CA PRO A 58 4.04 6.07 -15.05
C PRO A 58 5.50 6.46 -15.26
N ALA A 59 5.77 7.74 -15.54
CA ALA A 59 7.13 8.24 -15.80
C ALA A 59 7.99 8.23 -14.53
N GLU A 60 7.37 8.40 -13.36
CA GLU A 60 8.04 8.46 -12.08
C GLU A 60 7.26 7.66 -11.04
N LEU A 61 8.01 7.10 -10.08
CA LEU A 61 7.49 6.35 -8.94
C LEU A 61 8.25 6.78 -7.69
N TRP A 62 7.58 6.80 -6.56
CA TRP A 62 8.19 7.02 -5.26
C TRP A 62 8.05 5.75 -4.43
N LEU A 63 9.18 5.30 -3.89
CA LEU A 63 9.24 4.23 -2.89
C LEU A 63 9.49 4.88 -1.52
N SER A 64 8.67 4.59 -0.52
CA SER A 64 8.79 5.15 0.85
C SER A 64 8.80 4.04 1.89
N GLY A 65 9.30 4.34 3.10
CA GLY A 65 9.21 3.46 4.27
C GLY A 65 10.43 2.61 4.58
N HIS A 66 11.46 2.58 3.72
CA HIS A 66 12.74 1.95 4.04
C HIS A 66 13.89 2.87 3.61
N ASP A 67 14.70 3.34 4.57
CA ASP A 67 15.71 4.39 4.36
C ASP A 67 16.66 4.13 3.20
N GLU A 68 17.15 2.89 3.05
CA GLU A 68 18.11 2.57 1.98
C GLU A 68 17.48 2.45 0.59
N LEU A 69 16.18 2.15 0.52
CA LEU A 69 15.46 1.83 -0.72
C LEU A 69 14.61 3.01 -1.19
N CYS A 70 14.20 3.89 -0.26
CA CYS A 70 13.30 4.97 -0.53
C CYS A 70 13.87 5.98 -1.53
N GLY A 71 12.96 6.77 -2.09
CA GLY A 71 13.26 7.85 -3.02
C GLY A 71 12.51 7.72 -4.33
N ARG A 72 12.85 8.63 -5.24
CA ARG A 72 12.23 8.76 -6.56
C ARG A 72 12.90 7.86 -7.58
N TYR A 73 12.10 7.11 -8.31
CA TYR A 73 12.48 6.19 -9.37
C TYR A 73 11.90 6.68 -10.69
N SER A 74 12.75 7.06 -11.62
CA SER A 74 12.36 7.54 -12.94
C SER A 74 12.40 6.39 -13.94
N LEU A 75 11.42 6.35 -14.84
CA LEU A 75 11.36 5.40 -15.94
C LEU A 75 12.60 5.55 -16.82
N VAL A 76 13.30 4.44 -17.07
CA VAL A 76 14.45 4.43 -17.96
C VAL A 76 13.96 4.33 -19.39
N CYS A 77 14.17 5.39 -20.17
CA CYS A 77 13.71 5.47 -21.55
C CYS A 77 14.17 4.25 -22.37
N ARG A 78 13.20 3.58 -23.02
CA ARG A 78 13.39 2.39 -23.87
C ARG A 78 13.96 1.15 -23.17
N ALA A 79 14.16 1.18 -21.84
CA ALA A 79 14.57 -0.01 -21.10
C ALA A 79 13.33 -0.80 -20.67
N SER A 80 13.30 -2.07 -21.07
CA SER A 80 12.33 -3.04 -20.57
C SER A 80 13.03 -4.34 -20.20
N ALA A 81 12.49 -5.01 -19.19
CA ALA A 81 12.90 -6.35 -18.77
C ALA A 81 11.66 -7.23 -18.71
N ASP A 82 11.71 -8.38 -19.38
CA ASP A 82 10.55 -9.29 -19.52
C ASP A 82 9.28 -8.58 -20.05
N GLY A 83 9.46 -7.63 -20.97
CA GLY A 83 8.37 -6.83 -21.55
C GLY A 83 7.73 -5.82 -20.60
N ARG A 84 8.39 -5.51 -19.48
CA ARG A 84 7.90 -4.56 -18.44
C ARG A 84 8.87 -3.39 -18.24
N PRO A 85 8.36 -2.23 -17.80
CA PRO A 85 9.18 -1.04 -17.59
C PRO A 85 10.24 -1.26 -16.50
N VAL A 86 11.38 -0.60 -16.70
CA VAL A 86 12.47 -0.54 -15.73
C VAL A 86 12.58 0.88 -15.20
N TYR A 87 12.60 1.02 -13.89
CA TYR A 87 12.77 2.30 -13.22
C TYR A 87 14.13 2.38 -12.53
N ARG A 88 14.73 3.56 -12.53
CA ARG A 88 16.04 3.84 -11.93
C ARG A 88 15.90 4.94 -10.88
N ARG A 89 16.49 4.73 -9.70
CA ARG A 89 16.48 5.73 -8.63
C ARG A 89 17.27 6.97 -9.03
N ALA A 90 16.67 8.14 -8.86
CA ALA A 90 17.22 9.44 -9.27
C ALA A 90 18.14 10.11 -8.23
N SER A 91 18.51 9.44 -7.14
CA SER A 91 19.27 10.04 -6.03
C SER A 91 20.80 9.91 -6.18
N SER A 92 21.54 10.73 -5.41
CA SER A 92 23.01 10.83 -5.41
C SER A 92 23.75 9.66 -4.74
N GLY A 93 23.04 8.66 -4.25
CA GLY A 93 23.61 7.50 -3.55
C GLY A 93 23.84 6.30 -4.47
N SER A 94 23.68 5.10 -3.90
CA SER A 94 23.74 3.84 -4.65
C SER A 94 22.69 3.80 -5.75
N GLU A 95 23.11 3.35 -6.93
CA GLU A 95 22.21 3.13 -8.06
C GLU A 95 21.29 1.95 -7.75
N LEU A 96 19.98 2.18 -7.80
CA LEU A 96 18.96 1.16 -7.59
C LEU A 96 18.01 1.13 -8.78
N PHE A 97 17.51 -0.06 -9.07
CA PHE A 97 16.57 -0.32 -10.15
C PHE A 97 15.34 -1.06 -9.61
N LEU A 98 14.16 -0.64 -10.04
CA LEU A 98 12.89 -1.32 -9.78
C LEU A 98 12.37 -1.92 -11.08
N TRP A 99 12.18 -3.24 -11.09
CA TRP A 99 11.81 -4.00 -12.29
C TRP A 99 11.13 -5.32 -11.93
N HIS A 100 10.53 -5.97 -12.92
CA HIS A 100 9.84 -7.24 -12.74
C HIS A 100 10.67 -8.42 -13.25
N ARG A 101 10.75 -9.50 -12.46
CA ARG A 101 11.33 -10.78 -12.87
C ARG A 101 10.80 -11.93 -12.03
N GLY A 102 10.58 -13.09 -12.67
CA GLY A 102 10.22 -14.33 -11.95
C GLY A 102 8.96 -14.19 -11.10
N GLY A 103 7.94 -13.47 -11.59
CA GLY A 103 6.68 -13.23 -10.87
C GLY A 103 6.81 -12.31 -9.66
N ASN A 104 7.88 -11.51 -9.58
CA ASN A 104 8.08 -10.53 -8.51
C ASN A 104 8.45 -9.19 -9.14
N TRP A 105 7.90 -8.12 -8.59
CA TRP A 105 8.52 -6.79 -8.69
C TRP A 105 9.59 -6.70 -7.62
N GLY A 106 10.72 -6.07 -7.93
CA GLY A 106 11.76 -5.92 -6.92
C GLY A 106 12.80 -4.85 -7.22
N VAL A 107 13.48 -4.46 -6.15
CA VAL A 107 14.54 -3.46 -6.15
C VAL A 107 15.89 -4.16 -6.15
N THR A 108 16.79 -3.78 -7.06
CA THR A 108 18.14 -4.36 -7.20
C THR A 108 19.18 -3.27 -7.38
N ALA A 109 20.42 -3.54 -6.96
CA ALA A 109 21.56 -2.65 -7.22
C ALA A 109 22.07 -2.71 -8.67
N ALA A 110 21.72 -3.75 -9.44
CA ALA A 110 22.15 -3.90 -10.83
C ALA A 110 21.11 -4.66 -11.66
N LEU A 111 20.94 -4.25 -12.92
CA LEU A 111 20.15 -4.95 -13.93
C LEU A 111 20.94 -6.15 -14.51
N HIS A 112 21.27 -7.15 -13.69
CA HIS A 112 21.92 -8.35 -14.19
C HIS A 112 20.91 -9.50 -14.36
N PRO A 113 20.71 -10.01 -15.59
CA PRO A 113 19.78 -11.11 -15.87
C PRO A 113 20.31 -12.49 -15.46
N SER A 114 21.34 -12.57 -14.60
CA SER A 114 21.89 -13.87 -14.18
C SER A 114 20.78 -14.76 -13.63
N SER A 115 20.72 -16.01 -14.11
CA SER A 115 19.72 -17.02 -13.74
C SER A 115 19.98 -17.63 -12.36
N VAL A 116 21.16 -17.41 -11.79
CA VAL A 116 21.68 -18.21 -10.66
C VAL A 116 21.38 -17.58 -9.29
N ALA A 117 21.16 -16.28 -9.22
CA ALA A 117 20.76 -15.62 -7.98
C ALA A 117 19.97 -14.35 -8.28
N PHE A 118 18.85 -14.18 -7.57
CA PHE A 118 18.06 -12.96 -7.61
C PHE A 118 18.49 -12.07 -6.43
N PRO A 119 19.23 -10.98 -6.66
CA PRO A 119 19.72 -10.10 -5.61
C PRO A 119 18.68 -9.02 -5.29
N PHE A 120 17.39 -9.38 -5.21
CA PHE A 120 16.39 -8.41 -4.78
C PHE A 120 16.74 -7.98 -3.35
N LEU A 121 16.95 -6.67 -3.20
CA LEU A 121 17.06 -6.02 -1.90
C LEU A 121 15.68 -5.95 -1.25
N ALA A 122 14.66 -5.71 -2.08
CA ALA A 122 13.27 -5.90 -1.72
C ALA A 122 12.48 -6.51 -2.87
N ARG A 123 11.49 -7.34 -2.57
CA ARG A 123 10.59 -7.94 -3.56
C ARG A 123 9.14 -7.91 -3.12
N CYS A 124 8.23 -7.75 -4.07
CA CYS A 124 6.81 -7.92 -3.89
C CYS A 124 6.31 -8.93 -4.93
N ALA A 125 5.62 -9.97 -4.48
CA ALA A 125 5.10 -10.99 -5.36
C ALA A 125 3.98 -10.42 -6.26
N ASP A 126 4.08 -10.66 -7.56
CA ASP A 126 2.97 -10.53 -8.50
C ASP A 126 2.26 -11.89 -8.57
N ALA A 127 1.39 -12.16 -7.58
CA ALA A 127 0.68 -13.44 -7.47
C ALA A 127 -0.15 -13.80 -8.71
N ARG A 128 -0.52 -12.82 -9.55
CA ARG A 128 -1.29 -13.03 -10.78
C ARG A 128 -0.40 -13.11 -12.02
N GLY A 129 0.87 -12.71 -11.90
CA GLY A 129 1.85 -12.70 -12.99
C GLY A 129 1.50 -11.77 -14.15
N GLY A 130 0.48 -10.91 -14.02
CA GLY A 130 -0.08 -10.11 -15.11
C GLY A 130 0.18 -8.60 -15.01
N THR A 131 0.82 -8.15 -13.92
CA THR A 131 0.90 -6.71 -13.62
C THR A 131 1.91 -5.96 -14.50
N ARG A 132 1.46 -5.07 -15.38
CA ARG A 132 2.37 -4.36 -16.28
C ARG A 132 3.28 -3.39 -15.54
N HIS A 133 2.82 -2.84 -14.43
CA HIS A 133 3.59 -1.91 -13.59
C HIS A 133 3.36 -2.18 -12.10
N PRO A 134 4.28 -1.77 -11.20
CA PRO A 134 4.21 -2.14 -9.79
C PRO A 134 2.98 -1.55 -9.06
N LEU A 135 2.42 -0.43 -9.53
CA LEU A 135 1.18 0.12 -8.94
C LEU A 135 -0.08 -0.74 -9.22
N GLU A 136 -0.05 -1.71 -10.14
CA GLU A 136 -1.17 -2.64 -10.38
C GLU A 136 -1.25 -3.78 -9.32
N LEU A 137 -0.24 -3.89 -8.46
CA LEU A 137 -0.18 -4.93 -7.43
C LEU A 137 -1.33 -4.74 -6.43
N ARG A 138 -2.24 -5.71 -6.36
CA ARG A 138 -3.31 -5.71 -5.35
C ARG A 138 -2.73 -6.16 -4.01
N ARG A 139 -2.78 -5.29 -3.00
CA ARG A 139 -2.25 -5.54 -1.64
C ARG A 139 -0.75 -5.86 -1.66
N PRO A 140 0.10 -4.91 -2.07
CA PRO A 140 1.54 -5.16 -2.15
C PRO A 140 2.07 -5.54 -0.76
N ARG A 141 2.82 -6.65 -0.70
CA ARG A 141 3.54 -7.08 0.51
C ARG A 141 5.01 -7.20 0.15
N TRP A 142 5.79 -6.26 0.65
CA TRP A 142 7.21 -6.20 0.38
C TRP A 142 8.00 -7.03 1.38
N PHE A 143 8.92 -7.83 0.85
CA PHE A 143 9.90 -8.60 1.60
C PHE A 143 11.26 -7.95 1.38
N VAL A 144 11.87 -7.45 2.45
CA VAL A 144 13.19 -6.81 2.42
C VAL A 144 14.24 -7.79 2.91
N ARG A 145 15.33 -7.89 2.17
CA ARG A 145 16.42 -8.83 2.44
C ARG A 145 17.43 -8.21 3.42
N ARG A 146 17.61 -8.83 4.59
CA ARG A 146 18.58 -8.41 5.62
C ARG A 146 19.85 -9.26 5.69
N GLY A 147 20.01 -10.21 4.77
CA GLY A 147 21.17 -11.11 4.75
C GLY A 147 21.04 -12.21 3.69
N ARG A 148 21.90 -13.23 3.76
CA ARG A 148 21.71 -14.44 2.92
C ARG A 148 20.57 -15.27 3.50
N GLY A 149 19.51 -15.46 2.72
CA GLY A 149 18.37 -16.31 3.11
C GLY A 149 17.44 -15.70 4.15
N HIS A 150 17.62 -14.43 4.53
CA HIS A 150 16.73 -13.74 5.47
C HIS A 150 15.95 -12.63 4.79
N GLU A 151 14.64 -12.80 4.76
CA GLU A 151 13.69 -11.83 4.22
C GLU A 151 12.62 -11.53 5.27
N GLU A 152 12.36 -10.25 5.50
CA GLU A 152 11.36 -9.78 6.47
C GLU A 152 10.27 -9.00 5.75
N VAL A 153 9.02 -9.16 6.19
CA VAL A 153 7.91 -8.35 5.68
C VAL A 153 8.09 -6.92 6.19
N HIS A 154 8.12 -5.96 5.28
CA HIS A 154 8.21 -4.55 5.61
C HIS A 154 6.85 -3.88 5.44
N ALA A 155 6.16 -3.61 6.55
CA ALA A 155 4.79 -3.08 6.55
C ALA A 155 4.70 -1.67 5.94
N ASP A 156 5.72 -0.84 6.17
CA ASP A 156 5.70 0.57 5.78
C ASP A 156 6.22 0.82 4.36
N LEU A 157 6.66 -0.22 3.63
CA LEU A 157 7.25 -0.05 2.30
C LEU A 157 6.15 0.10 1.24
N CYS A 158 6.03 1.29 0.67
CA CYS A 158 4.93 1.68 -0.22
C CYS A 158 5.44 2.23 -1.55
N ILE A 159 4.71 1.97 -2.65
CA ILE A 159 4.97 2.59 -3.97
C ILE A 159 3.80 3.50 -4.35
N HIS A 160 4.10 4.69 -4.83
CA HIS A 160 3.13 5.69 -5.30
C HIS A 160 3.66 6.43 -6.54
N ALA A 161 2.77 7.10 -7.28
CA ALA A 161 3.09 7.79 -8.54
C ALA A 161 3.35 9.30 -8.38
N ASP A 162 3.01 9.89 -7.22
CA ASP A 162 3.12 11.33 -6.96
C ASP A 162 4.21 11.63 -5.92
N ASP A 163 4.74 12.85 -5.91
CA ASP A 163 5.71 13.29 -4.90
C ASP A 163 4.99 13.54 -3.54
N PRO A 164 5.37 12.85 -2.45
CA PRO A 164 4.74 13.05 -1.15
C PRO A 164 5.06 14.43 -0.51
N ALA A 165 5.96 15.25 -1.09
CA ALA A 165 6.46 16.48 -0.47
C ALA A 165 5.71 17.79 -0.82
N ALA A 166 4.62 17.76 -1.60
CA ALA A 166 3.90 18.97 -1.99
C ALA A 166 2.82 19.38 -0.95
N THR A 167 3.16 20.31 -0.04
CA THR A 167 2.25 20.93 0.93
C THR A 167 1.39 22.04 0.30
N PRO A 168 0.04 22.04 0.41
CA PRO A 168 -0.79 23.15 -0.04
C PRO A 168 -1.16 24.16 1.07
N THR A 169 -1.25 25.43 0.64
CA THR A 169 -1.60 26.65 1.38
C THR A 169 -3.09 26.71 1.72
N SER A 170 -3.46 27.21 2.90
CA SER A 170 -4.83 27.21 3.46
C SER A 170 -5.54 28.57 3.37
N ALA A 171 -6.88 28.56 3.15
CA ALA A 171 -7.78 29.70 3.37
C ALA A 171 -9.25 29.27 3.70
N GLY A 172 -9.70 29.59 4.93
CA GLY A 172 -10.96 30.24 5.33
C GLY A 172 -12.38 29.70 5.01
N ALA A 173 -13.16 29.49 6.10
CA ALA A 173 -14.49 30.09 6.41
C ALA A 173 -15.79 29.22 6.45
N ALA A 174 -16.23 28.92 7.68
CA ALA A 174 -17.54 29.13 8.35
C ALA A 174 -18.90 28.65 7.77
N GLY A 175 -19.51 27.68 8.48
CA GLY A 175 -20.74 27.89 9.31
C GLY A 175 -22.13 27.46 8.77
N ALA A 176 -22.86 26.62 9.53
CA ALA A 176 -24.27 26.79 9.99
C ALA A 176 -24.91 25.49 10.55
N ASP A 177 -25.48 25.58 11.76
CA ASP A 177 -26.14 24.50 12.52
C ASP A 177 -27.63 24.27 12.16
N SER A 178 -28.12 23.04 12.36
CA SER A 178 -29.56 22.71 12.33
C SER A 178 -29.90 21.60 13.34
N GLU A 179 -30.85 21.89 14.23
CA GLU A 179 -31.19 21.14 15.46
C GLU A 179 -32.45 20.26 15.27
N ALA A 180 -32.45 19.05 15.85
CA ALA A 180 -33.56 18.08 15.82
C ALA A 180 -33.76 17.41 17.21
N PRO A 181 -34.96 16.86 17.52
CA PRO A 181 -35.51 16.82 18.88
C PRO A 181 -35.11 15.59 19.72
N ALA A 182 -35.17 15.79 21.05
CA ALA A 182 -34.63 14.94 22.09
C ALA A 182 -35.46 13.68 22.42
N GLY A 183 -34.80 12.52 22.39
CA GLY A 183 -35.25 11.26 22.97
C GLY A 183 -34.09 10.59 23.74
N GLN A 184 -34.40 10.06 24.93
CA GLN A 184 -33.51 9.55 25.99
C GLN A 184 -32.14 9.00 25.53
N ARG A 185 -31.08 9.66 26.01
CA ARG A 185 -29.67 9.35 25.74
C ARG A 185 -29.14 8.36 26.79
N PRO A 186 -28.76 7.11 26.43
CA PRO A 186 -27.98 6.26 27.33
C PRO A 186 -26.62 6.93 27.62
N PRO A 187 -25.95 6.61 28.75
CA PRO A 187 -24.61 7.12 29.07
C PRO A 187 -23.61 6.55 28.05
N SER A 188 -23.55 7.20 26.90
CA SER A 188 -22.74 6.84 25.76
C SER A 188 -21.31 7.21 26.12
N ALA A 189 -20.51 6.21 26.50
CA ALA A 189 -19.06 6.35 26.46
C ALA A 189 -18.71 6.97 25.11
N ALA A 190 -18.01 8.10 25.12
CA ALA A 190 -17.73 8.88 23.92
C ALA A 190 -17.06 7.96 22.90
N LEU A 191 -17.79 7.60 21.83
CA LEU A 191 -17.26 6.81 20.74
C LEU A 191 -16.25 7.69 20.03
N VAL A 192 -14.99 7.29 20.10
CA VAL A 192 -13.85 7.99 19.53
C VAL A 192 -13.05 7.01 18.69
N VAL A 193 -12.74 7.41 17.46
CA VAL A 193 -12.02 6.62 16.48
C VAL A 193 -10.84 7.43 15.99
N ASP A 194 -9.65 6.84 15.98
CA ASP A 194 -8.49 7.48 15.38
C ASP A 194 -8.19 6.85 14.03
N VAL A 195 -8.16 7.67 12.98
CA VAL A 195 -7.76 7.25 11.64
C VAL A 195 -6.33 7.69 11.43
N CYS A 196 -5.44 6.76 11.14
CA CYS A 196 -4.03 7.04 10.92
C CYS A 196 -3.51 6.31 9.67
N GLY A 197 -2.30 6.68 9.24
CA GLY A 197 -1.61 6.01 8.14
C GLY A 197 -1.96 6.47 6.72
N CYS A 198 -2.94 7.38 6.54
CA CYS A 198 -3.12 8.01 5.23
C CYS A 198 -1.96 8.98 4.95
N THR A 199 -1.43 8.99 3.74
CA THR A 199 -0.32 9.88 3.35
C THR A 199 -0.68 10.67 2.09
N GLY A 200 0.13 11.67 1.74
CA GLY A 200 -0.06 12.50 0.55
C GLY A 200 -1.39 13.27 0.54
N LEU A 201 -2.09 13.25 -0.60
CA LEU A 201 -3.36 13.96 -0.82
C LEU A 201 -4.47 13.56 0.17
N HIS A 202 -4.39 12.36 0.75
CA HIS A 202 -5.39 11.83 1.69
C HIS A 202 -4.98 11.95 3.15
N SER A 203 -3.85 12.59 3.45
CA SER A 203 -3.40 12.83 4.84
C SER A 203 -4.43 13.61 5.66
N HIS A 204 -5.26 14.42 5.00
CA HIS A 204 -6.38 15.14 5.61
C HIS A 204 -7.50 14.21 6.13
N LEU A 205 -7.50 12.92 5.82
CA LEU A 205 -8.43 11.95 6.41
C LEU A 205 -8.00 11.50 7.81
N ASN A 206 -6.70 11.61 8.13
CA ASN A 206 -6.18 11.20 9.43
C ASN A 206 -6.67 12.10 10.56
N GLY A 207 -6.83 11.53 11.74
CA GLY A 207 -7.15 12.20 12.97
C GLY A 207 -8.29 11.53 13.72
N GLN A 208 -8.68 12.18 14.80
CA GLN A 208 -9.70 11.68 15.71
C GLN A 208 -11.10 12.07 15.22
N TYR A 209 -12.00 11.09 15.19
CA TYR A 209 -13.42 11.24 14.92
C TYR A 209 -14.20 10.92 16.19
N SER A 210 -15.14 11.79 16.56
CA SER A 210 -15.98 11.63 17.75
C SER A 210 -17.46 11.72 17.40
N ALA A 211 -18.31 11.08 18.20
CA ALA A 211 -19.76 11.10 17.94
C ALA A 211 -20.31 12.52 17.84
N SER A 212 -20.95 12.85 16.70
CA SER A 212 -21.54 14.17 16.44
C SER A 212 -22.87 14.39 17.17
N GLY A 213 -23.47 13.33 17.71
CA GLY A 213 -24.84 13.34 18.21
C GLY A 213 -25.90 13.06 17.15
N SER A 214 -25.51 12.97 15.86
CA SER A 214 -26.40 12.55 14.77
C SER A 214 -26.27 11.05 14.48
N THR A 215 -27.28 10.51 13.78
CA THR A 215 -27.29 9.11 13.35
C THR A 215 -27.63 8.99 11.86
N TRP A 216 -27.15 7.91 11.24
CA TRP A 216 -27.41 7.54 9.85
C TRP A 216 -27.73 6.05 9.78
N ALA A 217 -28.88 5.68 9.20
CA ALA A 217 -29.38 4.31 9.17
C ALA A 217 -29.40 3.60 10.55
N GLY A 218 -29.63 4.36 11.63
CA GLY A 218 -29.61 3.84 13.01
C GLY A 218 -28.21 3.69 13.63
N HIS A 219 -27.16 4.13 12.95
CA HIS A 219 -25.77 4.11 13.42
C HIS A 219 -25.26 5.50 13.75
N PRO A 220 -24.34 5.65 14.71
CA PRO A 220 -23.77 6.96 15.03
C PRO A 220 -22.96 7.51 13.87
N VAL A 221 -23.10 8.82 13.64
CA VAL A 221 -22.20 9.58 12.76
C VAL A 221 -21.08 10.14 13.63
N LEU A 222 -19.85 10.03 13.14
CA LEU A 222 -18.69 10.61 13.80
C LEU A 222 -18.23 11.82 13.00
N ALA A 223 -18.00 12.94 13.68
CA ALA A 223 -17.41 14.14 13.09
C ALA A 223 -15.91 14.16 13.39
N LYS A 224 -15.12 14.62 12.43
CA LYS A 224 -13.69 14.81 12.64
C LYS A 224 -13.43 15.97 13.62
N GLY A 225 -12.64 15.72 14.65
CA GLY A 225 -12.20 16.74 15.60
C GLY A 225 -11.14 17.67 15.00
N GLY A 226 -10.94 18.84 15.61
CA GLY A 226 -9.85 19.77 15.26
C GLY A 226 -10.21 20.84 14.22
N GLY A 227 -11.50 21.15 14.02
CA GLY A 227 -11.92 22.31 13.21
C GLY A 227 -11.76 22.14 11.70
N VAL A 228 -11.44 20.92 11.22
CA VAL A 228 -11.56 20.59 9.80
C VAL A 228 -13.04 20.39 9.52
N GLU A 229 -13.73 21.49 9.18
CA GLU A 229 -15.15 21.46 8.85
C GLU A 229 -15.37 20.52 7.66
N GLY A 230 -16.31 19.58 7.83
CA GLY A 230 -16.87 18.82 6.73
C GLY A 230 -16.59 17.32 6.71
N LEU A 231 -15.58 16.77 7.39
CA LEU A 231 -15.40 15.31 7.34
C LEU A 231 -16.29 14.57 8.34
N THR A 232 -17.10 13.66 7.81
CA THR A 232 -17.92 12.75 8.62
C THR A 232 -17.60 11.29 8.32
N MET A 233 -17.71 10.45 9.35
CA MET A 233 -17.60 9.00 9.25
C MET A 233 -18.94 8.36 9.63
N PHE A 234 -19.45 7.46 8.80
CA PHE A 234 -20.72 6.79 9.04
C PHE A 234 -20.69 5.36 8.49
N PHE A 235 -21.63 4.52 8.94
CA PHE A 235 -21.76 3.15 8.47
C PHE A 235 -22.78 3.06 7.32
N ASP A 236 -22.38 2.52 6.17
CA ASP A 236 -23.23 2.30 5.00
C ASP A 236 -22.77 1.05 4.24
N GLN A 237 -23.73 0.26 3.73
CA GLN A 237 -23.48 -0.94 2.92
C GLN A 237 -22.35 -1.85 3.47
N ASP A 238 -22.47 -2.24 4.73
CA ASP A 238 -21.51 -3.12 5.43
C ASP A 238 -20.08 -2.56 5.53
N SER A 239 -19.92 -1.24 5.42
CA SER A 239 -18.63 -0.55 5.46
C SER A 239 -18.70 0.74 6.29
N TRP A 240 -17.60 1.08 6.93
CA TRP A 240 -17.40 2.43 7.45
C TRP A 240 -16.92 3.34 6.32
N VAL A 241 -17.57 4.48 6.12
CA VAL A 241 -17.30 5.43 5.03
C VAL A 241 -16.87 6.75 5.65
N ILE A 242 -15.82 7.37 5.10
CA ILE A 242 -15.46 8.77 5.38
C ILE A 242 -15.85 9.60 4.16
N ALA A 243 -16.60 10.68 4.38
CA ALA A 243 -17.05 11.57 3.32
C ALA A 243 -16.99 13.04 3.72
N GLU A 244 -17.02 13.91 2.70
CA GLU A 244 -17.24 15.34 2.86
C GLU A 244 -18.74 15.64 2.99
N GLY A 245 -19.10 16.38 4.05
CA GLY A 245 -20.45 16.75 4.41
C GLY A 245 -21.19 15.69 5.24
N PRO A 246 -22.48 15.96 5.54
CA PRO A 246 -23.34 15.01 6.24
C PRO A 246 -23.71 13.82 5.32
N PRO A 247 -24.03 12.66 5.91
CA PRO A 247 -24.42 11.48 5.15
C PRO A 247 -25.68 11.74 4.31
N GLY A 248 -25.75 11.10 3.13
CA GLY A 248 -26.86 11.27 2.16
C GLY A 248 -26.53 12.17 0.96
N ARG A 249 -25.47 12.99 1.04
CA ARG A 249 -24.87 13.59 -0.16
C ARG A 249 -23.89 12.58 -0.76
N ALA A 250 -24.38 11.76 -1.70
CA ALA A 250 -23.58 10.71 -2.34
C ALA A 250 -22.33 11.23 -3.10
N ALA A 251 -22.22 12.55 -3.31
CA ALA A 251 -21.03 13.19 -3.83
C ALA A 251 -20.09 13.53 -2.66
N GLY A 252 -19.08 12.70 -2.41
CA GLY A 252 -18.04 13.03 -1.44
C GLY A 252 -17.43 11.87 -0.65
N ALA A 253 -17.75 10.61 -0.94
CA ALA A 253 -17.07 9.49 -0.27
C ALA A 253 -15.58 9.46 -0.65
N LEU A 254 -14.71 9.58 0.34
CA LEU A 254 -13.26 9.66 0.19
C LEU A 254 -12.55 8.37 0.57
N ALA A 255 -13.09 7.62 1.52
CA ALA A 255 -12.54 6.35 1.95
C ALA A 255 -13.62 5.41 2.45
N ARG A 256 -13.36 4.10 2.38
CA ARG A 256 -14.18 3.07 3.01
C ARG A 256 -13.33 2.01 3.68
N CYS A 257 -13.80 1.48 4.81
CA CYS A 257 -13.24 0.31 5.44
C CYS A 257 -14.33 -0.76 5.51
N ALA A 258 -14.15 -1.83 4.76
CA ALA A 258 -15.07 -2.96 4.78
C ALA A 258 -15.03 -3.64 6.16
N CYS A 259 -16.19 -4.04 6.63
CA CYS A 259 -16.28 -4.84 7.84
C CYS A 259 -16.01 -6.31 7.54
N ALA A 260 -15.44 -7.02 8.51
CA ALA A 260 -15.24 -8.46 8.38
C ALA A 260 -16.61 -9.13 8.20
N ALA A 261 -16.74 -9.91 7.12
CA ALA A 261 -17.99 -10.59 6.79
C ALA A 261 -18.44 -11.50 7.96
N GLY A 262 -19.69 -11.35 8.40
CA GLY A 262 -20.31 -12.22 9.41
C GLY A 262 -20.63 -11.57 10.77
N ALA A 263 -20.39 -10.27 10.97
CA ALA A 263 -20.88 -9.56 12.14
C ALA A 263 -22.37 -9.20 11.96
N SER A 264 -23.26 -9.73 12.80
CA SER A 264 -24.70 -9.46 12.76
C SER A 264 -25.10 -8.09 13.33
N THR A 265 -24.15 -7.39 13.94
CA THR A 265 -24.30 -6.03 14.46
C THR A 265 -23.34 -5.11 13.70
N PRO A 266 -23.74 -3.85 13.45
CA PRO A 266 -22.83 -2.84 12.91
C PRO A 266 -21.59 -2.84 13.79
N PRO A 267 -20.43 -3.29 13.27
CA PRO A 267 -19.28 -3.45 14.13
C PRO A 267 -18.85 -2.06 14.58
N HIS A 268 -18.33 -1.99 15.80
CA HIS A 268 -17.60 -0.81 16.23
C HIS A 268 -16.63 -0.40 15.11
N PRO A 269 -16.50 0.91 14.86
CA PRO A 269 -15.56 1.39 13.87
C PRO A 269 -14.20 0.75 14.12
N PRO A 270 -13.52 0.30 13.06
CA PRO A 270 -12.32 -0.49 13.17
C PRO A 270 -11.30 0.19 14.08
N SER A 271 -11.09 -0.37 15.28
CA SER A 271 -10.25 0.23 16.32
C SER A 271 -8.91 -0.50 16.49
N GLY A 272 -8.35 -1.01 15.40
CA GLY A 272 -7.14 -1.83 15.46
C GLY A 272 -6.22 -1.65 14.25
N GLU A 273 -4.93 -1.95 14.48
CA GLU A 273 -3.78 -1.83 13.55
C GLU A 273 -3.92 -2.60 12.23
N HIS A 274 -5.03 -3.31 12.01
CA HIS A 274 -5.23 -4.22 10.87
C HIS A 274 -6.37 -3.80 9.94
N SER A 275 -6.91 -2.60 10.12
CA SER A 275 -8.07 -2.15 9.35
C SER A 275 -7.59 -1.43 8.09
N ALA A 276 -7.79 -2.06 6.94
CA ALA A 276 -7.39 -1.51 5.66
C ALA A 276 -8.47 -0.57 5.11
N TRP A 277 -8.17 0.73 5.09
CA TRP A 277 -8.98 1.73 4.41
C TRP A 277 -8.70 1.70 2.90
N GLU A 278 -9.76 1.62 2.10
CA GLU A 278 -9.73 1.80 0.65
C GLU A 278 -10.06 3.25 0.33
N LEU A 279 -9.12 3.95 -0.32
CA LEU A 279 -9.29 5.32 -0.77
C LEU A 279 -10.10 5.34 -2.08
N LEU A 280 -11.10 6.21 -2.14
CA LEU A 280 -11.99 6.36 -3.28
C LEU A 280 -11.54 7.57 -4.09
N CYS A 281 -11.23 7.38 -5.37
CA CYS A 281 -10.81 8.48 -6.22
C CYS A 281 -11.99 9.43 -6.51
N PRO A 282 -11.85 10.75 -6.28
CA PRO A 282 -12.88 11.73 -6.62
C PRO A 282 -13.12 11.69 -8.14
N GLY A 283 -14.32 11.29 -8.55
CA GLY A 283 -14.72 11.16 -9.95
C GLY A 283 -15.05 9.73 -10.39
N GLY A 284 -14.65 8.71 -9.62
CA GLY A 284 -15.13 7.35 -9.80
C GLY A 284 -16.54 7.23 -9.22
N ARG A 285 -17.59 7.57 -9.99
CA ARG A 285 -18.96 7.27 -9.56
C ARG A 285 -19.03 5.78 -9.22
N PRO A 286 -19.29 5.39 -7.96
CA PRO A 286 -19.57 3.99 -7.67
C PRO A 286 -20.77 3.62 -8.54
N GLY A 287 -20.67 2.52 -9.28
CA GLY A 287 -21.76 2.00 -10.10
C GLY A 287 -22.96 1.72 -9.21
N GLY A 288 -23.81 2.73 -9.02
CA GLY A 288 -24.93 2.69 -8.11
C GLY A 288 -25.93 1.68 -8.61
N ARG A 289 -25.98 0.53 -7.95
CA ARG A 289 -27.20 -0.28 -7.94
C ARG A 289 -28.18 0.53 -7.09
N ALA A 290 -29.13 1.20 -7.75
CA ALA A 290 -30.18 1.93 -7.07
C ALA A 290 -30.87 0.99 -6.08
N SER A 291 -30.70 1.24 -4.78
CA SER A 291 -31.48 0.57 -3.75
C SER A 291 -32.90 1.11 -3.87
N GLY A 292 -33.78 0.32 -4.49
CA GLY A 292 -35.20 0.61 -4.57
C GLY A 292 -35.80 0.47 -3.18
N ALA A 293 -35.91 1.58 -2.45
CA ALA A 293 -36.88 1.71 -1.37
C ALA A 293 -38.27 1.79 -2.00
N GLY A 294 -38.87 0.62 -2.28
CA GLY A 294 -40.27 0.51 -2.63
C GLY A 294 -41.13 0.80 -1.39
N ALA A 295 -41.47 2.07 -1.19
CA ALA A 295 -42.62 2.44 -0.38
C ALA A 295 -43.86 2.22 -1.27
N ASP A 296 -44.62 1.18 -0.95
CA ASP A 296 -45.91 0.84 -1.54
C ASP A 296 -46.98 1.81 -1.00
N PRO A 297 -47.56 2.72 -1.81
CA PRO A 297 -48.70 3.50 -1.38
C PRO A 297 -49.97 2.69 -1.65
N GLY A 298 -50.57 2.22 -0.55
CA GLY A 298 -51.81 1.44 -0.54
C GLY A 298 -52.89 2.00 -1.47
N HIS A 299 -53.41 1.12 -2.32
CA HIS A 299 -54.63 1.34 -3.07
C HIS A 299 -55.83 1.37 -2.11
N ALA A 300 -56.40 2.56 -1.93
CA ALA A 300 -57.70 2.74 -1.29
C ALA A 300 -58.79 2.10 -2.15
N ALA A 301 -59.54 1.17 -1.56
CA ALA A 301 -60.76 0.62 -2.14
C ALA A 301 -61.85 1.70 -2.21
N ALA A 302 -62.46 1.86 -3.38
CA ALA A 302 -63.67 2.66 -3.55
C ALA A 302 -64.90 1.88 -3.04
N PRO A 303 -65.89 2.55 -2.40
CA PRO A 303 -67.13 1.90 -2.04
C PRO A 303 -68.01 1.67 -3.27
N ALA A 304 -68.60 0.48 -3.33
CA ALA A 304 -69.55 0.08 -4.34
C ALA A 304 -70.88 0.85 -4.20
N ALA A 305 -71.47 1.20 -5.34
CA ALA A 305 -72.88 1.50 -5.53
C ALA A 305 -73.40 0.62 -6.67
#